data_AF-A0A9W8DDX2-F1
#
_entry.id   AF-A0A9W8DDX2-F1
#
_cell.length_a   1.000
_cell.length_b   1.000
_cell.length_c   1.000
_cell.angle_alpha   90.00
_cell.angle_beta   90.00
_cell.angle_gamma   90.00
#
_symmetry.space_group_name_H-M   'P 1'
#
loop_
_entity.id
_entity.type
_entity.pdbx_description
1 polymer ?
#
loop_
_entity_poly.entity_id
_entity_poly.type
_entity_poly.pdbx_seq_one_letter_code
_entity_poly.pdbx_strand_id
1 'polypeptide(L)'
;MLQALGRRFAATGVPGSRTFTASAAHEYQSRLTQHYHNTLRDDIMILQYTPPVMRARQEEMNAERAKASKEASTDWEPNPNRQHKSKHVRPKVPVCSPQNTPFVKKVTVHIRCREALQNKNHLLSALMALQVITGHRAQLIRARSDVATWKLRKGMPMAAKVELEGDDMFEFLDKLIEVVLPRMKEYSGLRMSSGDGNGNFTLGFDTSVIGLFPEMEMVYDMFPLITGFSVNINTTAVRNRDGRLLLSGLGLPFTHARKPLTDELALD
;
A
#
# COMPACT_ATOMS: atom_id res chain seq x y z
N MET A 1 9.25 3.88 35.72
CA MET A 1 10.02 2.66 35.36
C MET A 1 9.31 1.74 34.34
N LEU A 2 8.25 2.19 33.63
CA LEU A 2 7.38 1.36 32.78
C LEU A 2 7.18 1.92 31.35
N GLN A 3 8.18 2.63 30.80
CA GLN A 3 8.15 3.17 29.42
C GLN A 3 9.13 2.48 28.45
N ALA A 4 9.82 1.41 28.87
CA ALA A 4 10.90 0.78 28.09
C ALA A 4 10.51 -0.49 27.31
N LEU A 5 9.21 -0.75 27.10
CA LEU A 5 8.70 -1.97 26.42
C LEU A 5 8.17 -1.71 25.00
N GLY A 6 8.73 -0.72 24.30
CA GLY A 6 8.32 -0.32 22.95
C GLY A 6 9.39 -0.46 21.87
N ARG A 7 10.57 -1.02 22.18
CA ARG A 7 11.57 -1.30 21.14
C ARG A 7 11.10 -2.53 20.37
N ARG A 8 10.58 -2.30 19.16
CA ARG A 8 10.50 -3.32 18.10
C ARG A 8 11.90 -3.91 17.98
N PHE A 9 12.13 -5.09 18.53
CA PHE A 9 13.36 -5.79 18.23
C PHE A 9 13.27 -6.17 16.76
N ALA A 10 14.06 -5.50 15.92
CA ALA A 10 14.28 -5.97 14.56
C ALA A 10 14.78 -7.41 14.68
N ALA A 11 14.17 -8.32 13.93
CA ALA A 11 14.66 -9.69 13.87
C ALA A 11 16.11 -9.62 13.40
N THR A 12 17.04 -10.13 14.21
CA THR A 12 18.45 -10.15 13.84
C THR A 12 18.72 -11.49 13.19
N GLY A 13 19.33 -11.50 12.01
CA GLY A 13 19.70 -12.73 11.30
C GLY A 13 20.85 -13.51 11.95
N VAL A 14 21.20 -13.19 13.19
CA VAL A 14 22.30 -13.82 13.94
C VAL A 14 21.75 -15.03 14.68
N PRO A 15 22.17 -16.26 14.33
CA PRO A 15 21.77 -17.46 15.06
C PRO A 15 22.17 -17.34 16.53
N GLY A 16 21.23 -17.66 17.44
CA GLY A 16 21.44 -17.57 18.89
C GLY A 16 20.94 -16.27 19.54
N SER A 17 20.50 -15.27 18.77
CA SER A 17 19.82 -14.10 19.33
C SER A 17 18.38 -14.45 19.77
N ARG A 18 17.86 -13.79 20.81
CA ARG A 18 16.47 -13.97 21.27
C ARG A 18 15.43 -13.53 20.24
N THR A 19 15.85 -12.75 19.26
CA THR A 19 14.99 -12.15 18.23
C THR A 19 15.29 -12.77 16.86
N PHE A 20 16.06 -13.86 16.85
CA PHE A 20 16.34 -14.62 15.64
C PHE A 20 15.03 -15.18 15.10
N THR A 21 14.79 -14.90 13.82
CA THR A 21 13.74 -15.56 13.06
C THR A 21 14.39 -16.29 11.89
N ALA A 22 13.94 -17.50 11.62
CA ALA A 22 14.41 -18.28 10.46
C ALA A 22 13.92 -17.70 9.11
N SER A 23 13.42 -16.47 9.09
CA SER A 23 12.87 -15.82 7.89
C SER A 23 13.91 -15.70 6.77
N ALA A 24 15.19 -15.47 7.09
CA ALA A 24 16.28 -15.49 6.11
C ALA A 24 16.60 -16.90 5.54
N ALA A 25 15.99 -17.96 6.09
CA ALA A 25 16.17 -19.35 5.68
C ALA A 25 14.94 -19.92 4.94
N HIS A 26 13.96 -19.09 4.56
CA HIS A 26 12.94 -19.53 3.61
C HIS A 26 13.64 -19.67 2.24
N GLU A 27 14.08 -20.88 1.91
CA GLU A 27 14.63 -21.23 0.58
C GLU A 27 13.55 -21.19 -0.51
N TYR A 28 12.28 -21.02 -0.13
CA TYR A 28 11.15 -20.90 -1.04
C TYR A 28 10.98 -19.44 -1.48
N GLN A 29 11.41 -19.13 -2.69
CA GLN A 29 11.05 -17.87 -3.34
C GLN A 29 9.60 -17.93 -3.80
N SER A 30 8.82 -16.89 -3.51
CA SER A 30 7.47 -16.80 -4.06
C SER A 30 7.53 -16.73 -5.59
N ARG A 31 6.61 -17.44 -6.27
CA ARG A 31 6.50 -17.42 -7.73
C ARG A 31 6.36 -15.99 -8.27
N LEU A 32 5.62 -15.14 -7.56
CA LEU A 32 5.38 -13.76 -7.95
C LEU A 32 6.64 -12.89 -7.77
N THR A 33 7.49 -13.20 -6.79
CA THR A 33 8.85 -12.63 -6.66
C THR A 33 9.71 -13.01 -7.85
N GLN A 34 9.71 -14.29 -8.26
CA GLN A 34 10.47 -14.77 -9.43
C GLN A 34 9.98 -14.12 -10.73
N HIS A 35 8.66 -14.04 -10.93
CA HIS A 35 8.07 -13.35 -12.08
C HIS A 35 8.52 -11.90 -12.15
N TYR A 36 8.53 -11.19 -11.02
CA TYR A 36 9.03 -9.82 -10.98
C TYR A 36 10.49 -9.72 -11.46
N HIS A 37 11.38 -10.56 -10.93
CA HIS A 37 12.81 -10.48 -11.25
C HIS A 37 13.16 -10.96 -12.65
N ASN A 38 12.43 -11.93 -13.18
CA ASN A 38 12.75 -12.58 -14.46
C ASN A 38 12.15 -11.86 -15.67
N THR A 39 10.99 -11.20 -15.53
CA THR A 39 10.28 -10.59 -16.66
C THR A 39 9.91 -9.13 -16.39
N LEU A 40 9.08 -8.87 -15.38
CA LEU A 40 8.46 -7.56 -15.20
C LEU A 40 9.47 -6.44 -14.95
N ARG A 41 10.56 -6.72 -14.23
CA ARG A 41 11.59 -5.72 -13.93
C ARG A 41 12.18 -5.14 -15.21
N ASP A 42 12.48 -6.01 -16.18
CA ASP A 42 13.10 -5.61 -17.44
C ASP A 42 12.09 -4.90 -18.34
N ASP A 43 10.85 -5.40 -18.40
CA ASP A 43 9.75 -4.75 -19.12
C ASP A 43 9.45 -3.34 -18.58
N ILE A 44 9.37 -3.19 -17.26
CA ILE A 44 9.17 -1.88 -16.61
C ILE A 44 10.33 -0.94 -16.92
N MET A 45 11.56 -1.45 -16.93
CA MET A 45 12.74 -0.66 -17.26
C MET A 45 12.68 -0.14 -18.70
N ILE A 46 12.32 -1.00 -19.65
CA ILE A 46 12.17 -0.64 -21.08
C ILE A 46 11.04 0.39 -21.24
N LEU A 47 9.88 0.16 -20.63
CA LEU A 47 8.71 1.05 -20.74
C LEU A 47 8.94 2.43 -20.11
N GLN A 48 9.81 2.52 -19.10
CA GLN A 48 10.12 3.78 -18.41
C GLN A 48 11.40 4.44 -18.93
N TYR A 49 12.13 3.79 -19.84
CA TYR A 49 13.38 4.32 -20.35
C TYR A 49 13.16 5.65 -21.08
N THR A 50 13.93 6.66 -20.68
CA THR A 50 13.98 7.96 -21.34
C THR A 50 15.42 8.20 -21.78
N PRO A 51 15.69 8.42 -23.08
CA PRO A 51 17.04 8.67 -23.57
C PRO A 51 17.71 9.86 -22.85
N PRO A 52 19.04 9.82 -22.65
CA PRO A 52 19.76 10.84 -21.89
C PRO A 52 19.61 12.25 -22.47
N VAL A 53 19.50 12.38 -23.80
CA VAL A 53 19.31 13.67 -24.49
C VAL A 53 17.96 14.30 -24.13
N MET A 54 16.88 13.50 -24.15
CA MET A 54 15.53 13.97 -23.77
C MET A 54 15.49 14.38 -22.30
N ARG A 55 16.18 13.62 -21.45
CA ARG A 55 16.30 13.91 -20.02
C ARG A 55 17.07 15.20 -19.75
N ALA A 56 18.24 15.38 -20.37
CA ALA A 56 19.07 16.58 -20.20
C ALA A 56 18.26 17.84 -20.55
N ARG A 57 17.54 17.80 -21.68
CA ARG A 57 16.63 18.88 -22.09
C ARG A 57 15.53 19.18 -21.07
N GLN A 58 14.95 18.14 -20.46
CA GLN A 58 13.95 18.33 -19.39
C GLN A 58 14.57 18.92 -18.12
N GLU A 59 15.77 18.48 -17.75
CA GLU A 59 16.50 19.00 -16.59
C GLU A 59 16.92 20.46 -16.78
N GLU A 60 17.40 20.82 -17.97
CA GLU A 60 17.69 22.20 -18.37
C GLU A 60 16.45 23.09 -18.28
N MET A 61 15.35 22.70 -18.93
CA MET A 61 14.07 23.45 -18.86
C MET A 61 13.58 23.61 -17.40
N ASN A 62 13.70 22.57 -16.59
CA ASN A 62 13.31 22.65 -15.17
C ASN A 62 14.24 23.58 -14.38
N ALA A 63 15.55 23.57 -14.67
CA ALA A 63 16.52 24.46 -14.06
C ALA A 63 16.30 25.92 -14.48
N GLU A 64 16.00 26.18 -15.75
CA GLU A 64 15.63 27.49 -16.27
C GLU A 64 14.35 28.03 -15.61
N ARG A 65 13.30 27.21 -15.50
CA ARG A 65 12.08 27.58 -14.75
C ARG A 65 12.39 27.92 -13.29
N ALA A 66 13.29 27.17 -12.65
CA ALA A 66 13.71 27.45 -11.29
C ALA A 66 14.52 28.75 -11.19
N LYS A 67 15.41 29.06 -12.15
CA LYS A 67 16.17 30.31 -12.23
C LYS A 67 15.26 31.51 -12.47
N ALA A 68 14.37 31.45 -13.47
CA ALA A 68 13.39 32.49 -13.77
C ALA A 68 12.50 32.83 -12.56
N SER A 69 12.14 31.82 -11.76
CA SER A 69 11.36 32.05 -10.53
C SER A 69 12.12 32.80 -9.42
N LYS A 70 13.46 32.76 -9.44
CA LYS A 70 14.34 33.47 -8.50
C LYS A 70 14.72 34.86 -8.98
N GLU A 71 14.94 35.02 -10.29
CA GLU A 71 15.36 36.30 -10.90
C GLU A 71 14.22 37.32 -11.01
N ALA A 72 12.96 36.89 -11.00
CA ALA A 72 11.81 37.79 -11.06
C ALA A 72 11.56 38.63 -9.78
N SER A 73 12.38 38.50 -8.73
CA SER A 73 12.26 39.30 -7.50
C SER A 73 13.61 39.90 -7.09
N THR A 74 14.11 40.84 -7.87
CA THR A 74 15.37 41.55 -7.57
C THR A 74 15.23 42.56 -6.41
N ASP A 75 14.00 42.98 -6.09
CA ASP A 75 13.75 44.09 -5.14
C ASP A 75 13.33 43.66 -3.73
N TRP A 76 13.29 42.36 -3.42
CA TRP A 76 12.77 41.87 -2.15
C TRP A 76 13.75 40.96 -1.43
N GLU A 77 14.06 41.29 -0.17
CA GLU A 77 14.78 40.40 0.73
C GLU A 77 14.04 39.04 0.83
N PRO A 78 14.75 37.90 0.80
CA PRO A 78 14.11 36.60 0.81
C PRO A 78 13.39 36.39 2.15
N ASN A 79 12.06 36.52 2.12
CA ASN A 79 11.21 36.29 3.29
C ASN A 79 11.40 34.85 3.81
N PRO A 80 11.98 34.65 5.01
CA PRO A 80 12.22 33.31 5.56
C PRO A 80 10.92 32.55 5.85
N ASN A 81 9.78 33.25 5.90
CA ASN A 81 8.44 32.69 6.03
C ASN A 81 7.75 32.43 4.69
N ARG A 82 8.45 32.53 3.55
CA ARG A 82 7.91 32.17 2.23
C ARG A 82 7.72 30.66 2.17
N GLN A 83 6.56 30.21 2.64
CA GLN A 83 6.15 28.82 2.49
C GLN A 83 6.07 28.49 1.00
N HIS A 84 6.48 27.27 0.63
CA HIS A 84 6.19 26.76 -0.71
C HIS A 84 4.69 26.93 -1.01
N LYS A 85 4.36 27.31 -2.25
CA LYS A 85 2.96 27.54 -2.69
C LYS A 85 2.05 26.33 -2.38
N SER A 86 2.62 25.12 -2.33
CA SER A 86 2.01 23.92 -1.76
C SER A 86 2.68 23.53 -0.44
N LYS A 87 1.88 23.26 0.61
CA LYS A 87 2.36 22.75 1.92
C LYS A 87 3.11 21.41 1.83
N HIS A 88 2.94 20.67 0.73
CA HIS A 88 3.56 19.37 0.51
C HIS A 88 4.59 19.47 -0.61
N VAL A 89 5.86 19.22 -0.27
CA VAL A 89 6.95 19.08 -1.25
C VAL A 89 6.97 17.63 -1.73
N ARG A 90 6.83 17.43 -3.05
CA ARG A 90 6.91 16.09 -3.63
C ARG A 90 8.38 15.72 -3.84
N PRO A 91 8.78 14.47 -3.54
CA PRO A 91 10.13 14.02 -3.84
C PRO A 91 10.39 14.07 -5.36
N LYS A 92 11.64 14.39 -5.73
CA LYS A 92 12.07 14.34 -7.14
C LYS A 92 12.02 12.89 -7.61
N VAL A 93 11.42 12.67 -8.76
CA VAL A 93 11.32 11.32 -9.36
C VAL A 93 12.72 10.91 -9.83
N PRO A 94 13.30 9.83 -9.29
CA PRO A 94 14.56 9.32 -9.77
C PRO A 94 14.39 8.64 -11.13
N VAL A 95 15.46 8.58 -11.90
CA VAL A 95 15.42 7.91 -13.21
C VAL A 95 15.42 6.41 -13.03
N CYS A 96 14.63 5.71 -13.84
CA CYS A 96 14.58 4.26 -13.84
C CYS A 96 15.95 3.73 -14.28
N SER A 97 16.57 2.94 -13.41
CA SER A 97 17.88 2.31 -13.54
C SER A 97 17.71 0.89 -12.99
N PRO A 98 18.55 -0.10 -13.34
CA PRO A 98 18.41 -1.46 -12.80
C PRO A 98 18.30 -1.50 -11.27
N GLN A 99 18.97 -0.59 -10.56
CA GLN A 99 18.95 -0.47 -9.10
C GLN A 99 17.71 0.25 -8.55
N ASN A 100 17.00 0.99 -9.40
CA ASN A 100 15.90 1.88 -9.05
C ASN A 100 14.65 1.59 -9.91
N THR A 101 14.39 0.30 -10.15
CA THR A 101 13.13 -0.14 -10.75
C THR A 101 12.04 -0.15 -9.67
N PRO A 102 10.81 0.29 -9.97
CA PRO A 102 9.67 0.15 -9.07
C PRO A 102 9.48 -1.29 -8.58
N PHE A 103 9.31 -1.45 -7.28
CA PHE A 103 9.13 -2.74 -6.59
C PHE A 103 8.12 -2.58 -5.45
N VAL A 104 7.47 -3.67 -5.05
CA VAL A 104 6.58 -3.65 -3.89
C VAL A 104 7.44 -3.75 -2.63
N LYS A 105 7.38 -2.74 -1.77
CA LYS A 105 8.23 -2.69 -0.57
C LYS A 105 7.57 -3.37 0.63
N LYS A 106 6.27 -3.16 0.79
CA LYS A 106 5.51 -3.62 1.96
C LYS A 106 4.03 -3.69 1.62
N VAL A 107 3.35 -4.70 2.14
CA VAL A 107 1.88 -4.73 2.17
C VAL A 107 1.41 -4.62 3.61
N THR A 108 0.51 -3.68 3.87
CA THR A 108 -0.12 -3.54 5.18
C THR A 108 -1.58 -3.91 5.06
N VAL A 109 -1.97 -4.98 5.75
CA VAL A 109 -3.38 -5.38 5.86
C VAL A 109 -3.92 -4.82 7.17
N HIS A 110 -5.03 -4.10 7.11
CA HIS A 110 -5.62 -3.43 8.26
C HIS A 110 -7.12 -3.69 8.34
N ILE A 111 -7.58 -4.08 9.53
CA ILE A 111 -8.99 -4.24 9.86
C ILE A 111 -9.39 -3.19 10.89
N ARG A 112 -10.47 -2.47 10.62
CA ARG A 112 -11.12 -1.58 11.58
C ARG A 112 -12.47 -2.19 11.98
N CYS A 113 -12.63 -2.53 13.25
CA CYS A 113 -13.90 -3.01 13.79
C CYS A 113 -14.54 -1.90 14.62
N ARG A 114 -15.70 -1.41 14.18
CA ARG A 114 -16.44 -0.37 14.91
C ARG A 114 -17.18 -0.97 16.12
N GLU A 115 -17.60 -2.22 15.97
CA GLU A 115 -18.32 -3.04 16.94
C GLU A 115 -17.45 -3.36 18.16
N ALA A 116 -16.11 -3.30 18.01
CA ALA A 116 -15.15 -3.45 19.10
C ALA A 116 -15.32 -2.41 20.23
N LEU A 117 -15.97 -1.27 19.94
CA LEU A 117 -16.31 -0.27 20.97
C LEU A 117 -17.38 -0.77 21.95
N GLN A 118 -18.29 -1.63 21.48
CA GLN A 118 -19.33 -2.23 22.32
C GLN A 118 -18.78 -3.50 22.98
N ASN A 119 -18.21 -4.39 22.19
CA ASN A 119 -17.70 -5.68 22.66
C ASN A 119 -16.25 -5.90 22.23
N LYS A 120 -15.34 -5.96 23.20
CA LYS A 120 -13.90 -6.18 22.96
C LYS A 120 -13.61 -7.54 22.29
N ASN A 121 -14.49 -8.52 22.44
CA ASN A 121 -14.30 -9.86 21.88
C ASN A 121 -14.33 -9.87 20.35
N HIS A 122 -15.07 -8.96 19.71
CA HIS A 122 -15.07 -8.84 18.24
C HIS A 122 -13.69 -8.46 17.68
N LEU A 123 -12.86 -7.79 18.48
CA LEU A 123 -11.49 -7.47 18.07
C LEU A 123 -10.58 -8.70 18.06
N LEU A 124 -10.84 -9.68 18.92
CA LEU A 124 -10.09 -10.95 18.92
C LEU A 124 -10.37 -11.74 17.64
N SER A 125 -11.63 -11.75 17.18
CA SER A 125 -12.04 -12.33 15.89
C SER A 125 -11.23 -11.74 14.73
N ALA A 126 -11.15 -10.40 14.66
CA ALA A 126 -10.38 -9.71 13.62
C ALA A 126 -8.87 -10.00 13.68
N LEU A 127 -8.28 -10.11 14.88
CA LEU A 127 -6.87 -10.45 15.05
C LEU A 127 -6.58 -11.87 14.55
N MET A 128 -7.42 -12.83 14.94
CA MET A 128 -7.30 -14.22 14.54
C MET A 128 -7.49 -14.38 13.02
N ALA A 129 -8.49 -13.73 12.43
CA ALA A 129 -8.70 -13.77 10.97
C ALA A 129 -7.48 -13.25 10.20
N LEU A 130 -6.89 -12.11 10.62
CA LEU A 130 -5.66 -11.61 10.00
C LEU A 130 -4.50 -12.59 10.13
N GLN A 131 -4.35 -13.21 11.30
CA GLN A 131 -3.27 -14.14 11.55
C GLN A 131 -3.43 -15.44 10.74
N VAL A 132 -4.67 -15.91 10.54
CA VAL A 132 -4.97 -17.07 9.69
C VAL A 132 -4.64 -16.77 8.23
N ILE A 133 -5.06 -15.61 7.71
CA ILE A 133 -4.82 -15.23 6.30
C ILE A 133 -3.33 -14.99 6.03
N THR A 134 -2.64 -14.30 6.93
CA THR A 134 -1.28 -13.80 6.67
C THR A 134 -0.17 -14.68 7.26
N GLY A 135 -0.50 -15.62 8.15
CA GLY A 135 0.50 -16.37 8.93
C GLY A 135 1.29 -15.53 9.95
N HIS A 136 1.03 -14.22 10.00
CA HIS A 136 1.81 -13.26 10.79
C HIS A 136 1.04 -12.77 12.01
N ARG A 137 1.78 -12.51 13.09
CA ARG A 137 1.19 -12.00 14.32
C ARG A 137 0.65 -10.57 14.12
N ALA A 138 -0.67 -10.44 14.21
CA ALA A 138 -1.34 -9.14 14.11
C ALA A 138 -1.04 -8.22 15.30
N GLN A 139 -0.84 -6.94 15.01
CA GLN A 139 -0.62 -5.87 15.97
C GLN A 139 -1.94 -5.17 16.30
N LEU A 140 -2.20 -5.02 17.60
CA LEU A 140 -3.33 -4.25 18.13
C LEU A 140 -3.11 -2.74 17.92
N ILE A 141 -4.08 -2.07 17.31
CA ILE A 141 -4.10 -0.61 17.16
C ILE A 141 -5.09 -0.01 18.15
N ARG A 142 -4.58 0.97 18.88
CA ARG A 142 -5.34 1.82 19.79
C ARG A 142 -5.72 3.14 19.13
N ALA A 143 -6.85 3.70 19.54
CA ALA A 143 -7.37 4.97 19.08
C ALA A 143 -6.41 6.13 19.42
N ARG A 144 -6.14 6.99 18.44
CA ARG A 144 -5.29 8.18 18.58
C ARG A 144 -6.07 9.45 18.96
N SER A 145 -7.32 9.55 18.51
CA SER A 145 -8.20 10.69 18.74
C SER A 145 -9.32 10.35 19.73
N ASP A 146 -9.89 11.39 20.35
CA ASP A 146 -11.13 11.31 21.14
C ASP A 146 -12.21 12.02 20.34
N VAL A 147 -13.32 11.35 20.08
CA VAL A 147 -14.47 11.93 19.36
C VAL A 147 -15.74 11.42 20.03
N ALA A 148 -16.42 12.30 20.75
CA ALA A 148 -17.63 11.97 21.52
C ALA A 148 -18.76 11.42 20.63
N THR A 149 -18.92 11.96 19.41
CA THR A 149 -19.93 11.50 18.43
C THR A 149 -19.80 10.03 18.07
N TRP A 150 -18.57 9.50 18.06
CA TRP A 150 -18.30 8.10 17.77
C TRP A 150 -18.17 7.24 19.03
N LYS A 151 -18.45 7.83 20.22
CA LYS A 151 -18.20 7.22 21.53
C LYS A 151 -16.76 6.73 21.68
N LEU A 152 -15.82 7.42 21.01
CA LEU A 152 -14.44 6.99 20.90
C LEU A 152 -13.56 7.72 21.91
N ARG A 153 -12.86 6.99 22.78
CA ARG A 153 -11.85 7.53 23.68
C ARG A 153 -10.43 7.16 23.24
N LYS A 154 -9.47 8.05 23.51
CA LYS A 154 -8.03 7.78 23.27
C LYS A 154 -7.58 6.53 24.03
N GLY A 155 -6.77 5.69 23.37
CA GLY A 155 -6.21 4.48 23.97
C GLY A 155 -7.10 3.24 23.90
N MET A 156 -8.37 3.37 23.48
CA MET A 156 -9.25 2.21 23.27
C MET A 156 -8.76 1.35 22.10
N PRO A 157 -8.72 0.01 22.23
CA PRO A 157 -8.35 -0.87 21.13
C PRO A 157 -9.50 -0.97 20.13
N MET A 158 -9.22 -0.76 18.84
CA MET A 158 -10.26 -0.70 17.80
C MET A 158 -9.94 -1.46 16.52
N ALA A 159 -8.66 -1.66 16.25
CA ALA A 159 -8.21 -2.14 14.97
C ALA A 159 -7.05 -3.11 15.14
N ALA A 160 -6.83 -3.90 14.10
CA ALA A 160 -5.73 -4.82 13.98
C ALA A 160 -5.01 -4.55 12.66
N LYS A 161 -3.69 -4.66 12.67
CA LYS A 161 -2.89 -4.62 11.43
C LYS A 161 -1.83 -5.69 11.39
N VAL A 162 -1.48 -6.08 10.18
CA VAL A 162 -0.28 -6.86 9.87
C VAL A 162 0.52 -6.08 8.83
N GLU A 163 1.84 -6.07 9.00
CA GLU A 163 2.78 -5.52 8.04
C GLU A 163 3.58 -6.70 7.49
N LEU A 164 3.47 -6.95 6.18
CA LEU A 164 4.14 -8.02 5.45
C LEU A 164 5.24 -7.44 4.57
N GLU A 165 6.42 -8.04 4.63
CA GLU A 165 7.62 -7.69 3.85
C GLU A 165 8.25 -8.99 3.32
N GLY A 166 9.09 -8.91 2.29
CA GLY A 166 9.74 -10.09 1.71
C GLY A 166 8.79 -10.99 0.92
N ASP A 167 9.02 -12.31 0.95
CA ASP A 167 8.26 -13.28 0.17
C ASP A 167 6.83 -13.49 0.68
N ASP A 168 6.60 -13.38 1.99
CA ASP A 168 5.26 -13.52 2.60
C ASP A 168 4.27 -12.48 2.06
N MET A 169 4.79 -11.28 1.76
CA MET A 169 4.03 -10.21 1.13
C MET A 169 3.59 -10.60 -0.28
N PHE A 170 4.47 -11.22 -1.06
CA PHE A 170 4.16 -11.64 -2.42
C PHE A 170 3.25 -12.86 -2.45
N GLU A 171 3.39 -13.79 -1.51
CA GLU A 171 2.43 -14.89 -1.34
C GLU A 171 1.02 -14.38 -1.03
N PHE A 172 0.91 -13.39 -0.13
CA PHE A 172 -0.39 -12.75 0.14
C PHE A 172 -0.96 -12.06 -1.10
N LEU A 173 -0.14 -11.34 -1.88
CA LEU A 173 -0.58 -10.71 -3.12
C LEU A 173 -1.00 -11.74 -4.16
N ASP A 174 -0.29 -12.86 -4.28
CA ASP A 174 -0.59 -13.94 -5.21
C ASP A 174 -1.98 -14.54 -4.91
N LYS A 175 -2.22 -14.90 -3.64
CA LYS A 175 -3.55 -15.36 -3.16
C LYS A 175 -4.64 -14.34 -3.44
N LEU A 176 -4.35 -13.06 -3.21
CA LEU A 176 -5.31 -11.99 -3.44
C LEU A 176 -5.67 -11.89 -4.93
N ILE A 177 -4.67 -11.86 -5.81
CA ILE A 177 -4.85 -11.62 -7.24
C ILE A 177 -5.45 -12.84 -7.96
N GLU A 178 -4.97 -14.04 -7.66
CA GLU A 178 -5.38 -15.24 -8.40
C GLU A 178 -6.65 -15.90 -7.83
N VAL A 179 -6.85 -15.86 -6.51
CA VAL A 179 -7.96 -16.57 -5.87
C VAL A 179 -9.07 -15.61 -5.45
N VAL A 180 -8.73 -14.56 -4.71
CA VAL A 180 -9.74 -13.71 -4.07
C VAL A 180 -10.43 -12.78 -5.07
N LEU A 181 -9.66 -12.00 -5.83
CA LEU A 181 -10.23 -11.01 -6.75
C LEU A 181 -11.16 -11.63 -7.81
N PRO A 182 -10.83 -12.77 -8.45
CA PRO A 182 -11.72 -13.37 -9.45
C PRO A 182 -13.00 -13.98 -8.84
N ARG A 183 -12.96 -14.41 -7.58
CA ARG A 183 -14.14 -14.92 -6.86
C ARG A 183 -15.09 -13.81 -6.40
N MET A 184 -14.65 -12.55 -6.38
CA MET A 184 -15.49 -11.42 -5.98
C MET A 184 -16.53 -11.10 -7.06
N LYS A 185 -17.82 -11.14 -6.70
CA LYS A 185 -18.93 -10.89 -7.64
C LYS A 185 -18.93 -9.47 -8.23
N GLU A 186 -18.61 -8.45 -7.44
CA GLU A 186 -18.75 -7.03 -7.81
C GLU A 186 -17.41 -6.31 -7.98
N TYR A 187 -16.30 -7.05 -8.10
CA TYR A 187 -14.99 -6.42 -8.26
C TYR A 187 -14.71 -6.05 -9.71
N SER A 188 -14.88 -4.77 -10.03
CA SER A 188 -14.52 -4.24 -11.35
C SER A 188 -13.03 -3.91 -11.48
N GLY A 189 -12.26 -3.84 -10.40
CA GLY A 189 -10.85 -3.43 -10.42
C GLY A 189 -10.58 -2.10 -9.73
N LEU A 190 -9.30 -1.75 -9.62
CA LEU A 190 -8.85 -0.47 -9.08
C LEU A 190 -9.14 0.67 -10.07
N ARG A 191 -9.73 1.77 -9.59
CA ARG A 191 -9.89 2.96 -10.44
C ARG A 191 -8.51 3.47 -10.89
N MET A 192 -8.41 3.89 -12.14
CA MET A 192 -7.18 4.52 -12.65
C MET A 192 -6.78 5.80 -11.91
N SER A 193 -7.73 6.50 -11.31
CA SER A 193 -7.49 7.69 -10.48
C SER A 193 -6.99 7.36 -9.07
N SER A 194 -7.05 6.09 -8.65
CA SER A 194 -6.57 5.66 -7.35
C SER A 194 -5.06 5.85 -7.22
N GLY A 195 -4.63 6.14 -6.00
CA GLY A 195 -3.22 6.30 -5.62
C GLY A 195 -3.00 7.57 -4.81
N ASP A 196 -2.05 7.52 -3.88
CA ASP A 196 -1.76 8.61 -2.93
C ASP A 196 -0.93 9.77 -3.52
N GLY A 197 -0.51 9.66 -4.78
CA GLY A 197 0.34 10.62 -5.48
C GLY A 197 1.82 10.23 -5.45
N ASN A 198 2.18 9.30 -4.56
CA ASN A 198 3.53 8.82 -4.32
C ASN A 198 3.67 7.32 -4.66
N GLY A 199 2.83 6.79 -5.54
CA GLY A 199 2.96 5.40 -6.00
C GLY A 199 2.43 4.33 -5.04
N ASN A 200 1.74 4.69 -3.95
CA ASN A 200 1.11 3.71 -3.06
C ASN A 200 -0.38 3.57 -3.40
N PHE A 201 -0.89 2.36 -3.22
CA PHE A 201 -2.27 2.00 -3.55
C PHE A 201 -2.98 1.40 -2.36
N THR A 202 -4.27 1.68 -2.25
CA THR A 202 -5.12 1.17 -1.19
C THR A 202 -6.33 0.51 -1.81
N LEU A 203 -6.56 -0.74 -1.41
CA LEU A 203 -7.72 -1.55 -1.72
C LEU A 203 -8.59 -1.63 -0.47
N GLY A 204 -9.88 -1.34 -0.62
CA GLY A 204 -10.88 -1.56 0.43
C GLY A 204 -11.76 -2.74 0.03
N PHE A 205 -11.99 -3.65 0.97
CA PHE A 205 -12.81 -4.83 0.76
C PHE A 205 -13.94 -4.89 1.77
N ASP A 206 -15.10 -5.29 1.28
CA ASP A 206 -16.27 -5.54 2.11
C ASP A 206 -16.10 -6.82 2.93
N THR A 207 -17.01 -7.00 3.90
CA THR A 207 -17.00 -8.12 4.83
C THR A 207 -17.05 -9.48 4.16
N SER A 208 -17.71 -9.62 3.01
CA SER A 208 -17.85 -10.90 2.29
C SER A 208 -16.52 -11.44 1.75
N VAL A 209 -15.56 -10.56 1.47
CA VAL A 209 -14.32 -10.92 0.76
C VAL A 209 -13.39 -11.76 1.63
N ILE A 210 -13.43 -11.57 2.96
CA ILE A 210 -12.51 -12.26 3.87
C ILE A 210 -12.76 -13.78 3.91
N GLY A 211 -13.99 -14.23 3.61
CA GLY A 211 -14.33 -15.65 3.51
C GLY A 211 -13.91 -16.30 2.19
N LEU A 212 -13.44 -15.53 1.21
CA LEU A 212 -12.96 -16.05 -0.07
C LEU A 212 -11.50 -16.52 -0.03
N PHE A 213 -10.76 -16.19 1.05
CA PHE A 213 -9.42 -16.70 1.26
C PHE A 213 -9.47 -18.20 1.57
N PRO A 214 -8.60 -19.02 0.96
CA PRO A 214 -8.62 -20.47 1.15
C PRO A 214 -8.38 -20.88 2.61
N GLU A 215 -7.59 -20.10 3.37
CA GLU A 215 -7.33 -20.36 4.78
C GLU A 215 -8.54 -20.09 5.68
N MET A 216 -9.41 -19.16 5.27
CA MET A 216 -10.59 -18.76 6.05
C MET A 216 -11.82 -19.58 5.71
N GLU A 217 -11.94 -20.10 4.49
CA GLU A 217 -13.11 -20.85 4.02
C GLU A 217 -13.48 -22.03 4.94
N MET A 218 -12.48 -22.74 5.47
CA MET A 218 -12.70 -23.86 6.41
C MET A 218 -13.07 -23.45 7.83
N VAL A 219 -12.62 -22.27 8.27
CA VAL A 219 -12.76 -21.80 9.67
C VAL A 219 -13.86 -20.74 9.78
N TYR A 220 -14.53 -20.41 8.67
CA TYR A 220 -15.46 -19.31 8.55
C TYR A 220 -16.56 -19.34 9.62
N ASP A 221 -17.14 -20.52 9.86
CA ASP A 221 -18.24 -20.70 10.83
C ASP A 221 -17.82 -20.50 12.29
N MET A 222 -16.53 -20.57 12.61
CA MET A 222 -16.02 -20.35 13.96
C MET A 222 -15.92 -18.86 14.34
N PHE A 223 -16.00 -17.95 13.37
CA PHE A 223 -15.85 -16.52 13.61
C PHE A 223 -17.21 -15.84 13.84
N PRO A 224 -17.45 -15.25 15.04
CA PRO A 224 -18.76 -14.68 15.38
C PRO A 224 -19.02 -13.34 14.68
N LEU A 225 -17.96 -12.61 14.33
CA LEU A 225 -18.06 -11.36 13.57
C LEU A 225 -16.97 -11.31 12.52
N ILE A 226 -17.43 -11.14 11.28
CA ILE A 226 -16.61 -10.99 10.11
C ILE A 226 -16.56 -9.50 9.80
N THR A 227 -15.37 -8.99 9.49
CA THR A 227 -15.15 -7.56 9.28
C THR A 227 -14.50 -7.32 7.94
N GLY A 228 -14.86 -6.23 7.28
CA GLY A 228 -14.16 -5.75 6.10
C GLY A 228 -12.72 -5.34 6.44
N PHE A 229 -11.86 -5.35 5.42
CA PHE A 229 -10.44 -5.05 5.57
C PHE A 229 -9.94 -4.15 4.45
N SER A 230 -8.83 -3.47 4.71
CA SER A 230 -8.14 -2.66 3.72
C SER A 230 -6.72 -3.16 3.54
N VAL A 231 -6.27 -3.23 2.30
CA VAL A 231 -4.90 -3.61 1.93
C VAL A 231 -4.22 -2.38 1.36
N ASN A 232 -3.14 -1.95 2.01
CA ASN A 232 -2.26 -0.89 1.52
C ASN A 232 -1.02 -1.52 0.91
N ILE A 233 -0.81 -1.27 -0.38
CA ILE A 233 0.36 -1.73 -1.12
C ILE A 233 1.31 -0.55 -1.24
N ASN A 234 2.42 -0.63 -0.51
CA ASN A 234 3.47 0.37 -0.53
C ASN A 234 4.53 -0.05 -1.54
N THR A 235 4.81 0.81 -2.51
CA THR A 235 5.83 0.55 -3.54
C THR A 235 7.02 1.48 -3.35
N THR A 236 8.11 1.20 -4.08
CA THR A 236 9.25 2.11 -4.20
C THR A 236 9.03 3.20 -5.24
N ALA A 237 7.93 3.14 -6.01
CA ALA A 237 7.61 4.12 -7.03
C ALA A 237 7.38 5.50 -6.40
N VAL A 238 7.73 6.56 -7.13
CA VAL A 238 7.48 7.95 -6.69
C VAL A 238 6.23 8.53 -7.33
N ARG A 239 5.75 7.95 -8.43
CA ARG A 239 4.56 8.39 -9.15
C ARG A 239 3.51 7.29 -9.20
N ASN A 240 2.23 7.70 -9.16
CA ASN A 240 1.11 6.77 -9.35
C ASN A 240 1.12 6.07 -10.71
N ARG A 241 1.69 6.68 -11.77
CA ARG A 241 1.83 6.00 -13.06
C ARG A 241 2.75 4.79 -12.94
N ASP A 242 3.89 4.95 -12.28
CA ASP A 242 4.92 3.93 -12.18
C ASP A 242 4.46 2.79 -11.25
N GLY A 243 3.79 3.13 -10.15
CA GLY A 243 3.17 2.14 -9.27
C GLY A 243 2.00 1.40 -9.93
N ARG A 244 1.16 2.07 -10.73
CA ARG A 244 0.11 1.37 -11.53
C ARG A 244 0.71 0.40 -12.53
N LEU A 245 1.77 0.80 -13.22
CA LEU A 245 2.45 -0.06 -14.19
C LEU A 245 2.95 -1.34 -13.52
N LEU A 246 3.60 -1.21 -12.36
CA LEU A 246 4.06 -2.34 -11.56
C LEU A 246 2.90 -3.26 -11.15
N LEU A 247 1.86 -2.70 -10.54
CA LEU A 247 0.74 -3.49 -10.03
C LEU A 247 -0.06 -4.16 -11.16
N SER A 248 -0.20 -3.48 -12.30
CA SER A 248 -0.84 -4.05 -13.49
C SER A 248 -0.02 -5.22 -14.04
N GLY A 249 1.33 -5.12 -14.04
CA GLY A 249 2.21 -6.21 -14.43
C GLY A 249 2.11 -7.41 -13.48
N LEU A 250 1.83 -7.18 -12.20
CA LEU A 250 1.57 -8.23 -11.22
C LEU A 250 0.17 -8.86 -11.31
N GLY A 251 -0.70 -8.37 -12.21
CA GLY A 251 -2.03 -8.92 -12.45
C GLY A 251 -3.18 -8.18 -11.76
N LEU A 252 -2.94 -7.03 -11.13
CA LEU A 252 -4.05 -6.22 -10.57
C LEU A 252 -4.80 -5.48 -11.69
N PRO A 253 -6.13 -5.69 -11.81
CA PRO A 253 -6.91 -5.02 -12.85
C PRO A 253 -7.15 -3.55 -12.50
N PHE A 254 -6.92 -2.67 -13.46
CA PHE A 254 -7.27 -1.25 -13.36
C PHE A 254 -8.40 -0.91 -14.32
N THR A 255 -9.43 -0.23 -13.82
CA THR A 255 -10.54 0.26 -14.63
C THR A 255 -10.52 1.75 -14.82
N HIS A 256 -10.90 2.15 -16.03
CA HIS A 256 -11.32 3.53 -16.28
C HIS A 256 -12.67 3.75 -15.58
N ALA A 257 -12.82 4.92 -14.97
CA ALA A 257 -14.15 5.34 -14.55
C ALA A 257 -15.04 5.38 -15.79
N ARG A 258 -16.14 4.61 -15.81
CA ARG A 258 -17.16 4.78 -16.84
C ARG A 258 -17.61 6.24 -16.76
N LYS A 259 -17.41 7.01 -17.84
CA LYS A 259 -18.11 8.28 -18.00
C LYS A 259 -19.60 7.93 -17.96
N PRO A 260 -20.43 8.57 -17.12
CA PRO A 260 -21.86 8.33 -17.20
C PRO A 260 -22.25 8.61 -18.66
N LEU A 261 -22.94 7.65 -19.28
CA LEU A 261 -23.58 7.87 -20.57
C LEU A 261 -24.50 9.06 -20.35
N THR A 262 -24.15 10.22 -20.90
CA THR A 262 -25.06 11.36 -20.96
C THR A 262 -26.18 10.94 -21.92
N ASP A 263 -27.43 11.02 -21.48
CA ASP A 263 -28.65 10.62 -22.21
C ASP A 263 -28.91 11.43 -23.51
N GLU A 264 -27.91 12.08 -24.09
CA GLU A 264 -28.01 12.92 -25.29
C GLU A 264 -28.07 12.13 -26.61
N LEU A 265 -28.35 10.82 -26.55
CA LEU A 265 -28.60 9.97 -27.73
C LEU A 265 -29.98 9.32 -27.72
N ALA A 266 -30.92 9.83 -26.90
CA ALA A 266 -32.29 9.33 -26.81
C ALA A 266 -33.33 10.14 -27.62
N LEU A 267 -32.89 11.02 -28.52
CA LEU A 267 -33.77 11.73 -29.46
C LEU A 267 -33.07 11.88 -30.82
N ASP A 268 -33.36 10.93 -31.71
CA ASP A 268 -33.52 11.08 -33.16
C ASP A 268 -34.32 9.88 -33.70
#